data_AF-A0A520W5Z6-F1
#
_entry.id   AF-A0A520W5Z6-F1
#
_cell.length_a   1.000
_cell.length_b   1.000
_cell.length_c   1.000
_cell.angle_alpha   90.00
_cell.angle_beta   90.00
_cell.angle_gamma   90.00
#
_symmetry.space_group_name_H-M   'P 1'
#
loop_
_entity.id
_entity.type
_entity.pdbx_description
1 polymer ?
#
loop_
_entity_poly.entity_id
_entity_poly.type
_entity_poly.pdbx_seq_one_letter_code
_entity_poly.pdbx_strand_id
1 'polypeptide(L)'
;MIFNIIKNSRFKLIKNKKKNISKNKFEEYKSEFKNFYDEANSKLQQFNLNDWKVTFDYAKRRAGACIYSKKELSFSIYFLRNSSSFDLNDTLLHEISHALVGPNQGHNNIWKKKALSIGCTGKVYHSLNFSNPGWIKYCSNFCWEQKCYRRKQNLICKICRSEVLYKKNYVSSNSTNVPDKSLG
;
A
#
# COMPACT_ATOMS: atom_id res chain seq x y z
N MET A 1 -0.88 32.33 29.66
CA MET A 1 -0.95 32.44 28.18
C MET A 1 0.28 31.91 27.42
N ILE A 2 1.50 32.00 27.96
CA ILE A 2 2.75 31.61 27.26
C ILE A 2 2.85 30.09 26.96
N PHE A 3 2.38 29.22 27.86
CA PHE A 3 2.43 27.76 27.67
C PHE A 3 1.63 27.24 26.46
N ASN A 4 0.52 27.89 26.09
CA ASN A 4 -0.29 27.49 24.92
C ASN A 4 0.35 27.92 23.59
N ILE A 5 1.10 29.03 23.57
CA ILE A 5 1.80 29.53 22.38
C ILE A 5 2.98 28.60 22.03
N ILE A 6 3.74 28.14 23.03
CA ILE A 6 4.89 27.22 22.84
C ILE A 6 4.44 25.82 22.38
N LYS A 7 3.30 25.32 22.87
CA LYS A 7 2.73 24.05 22.40
C LYS A 7 2.28 24.14 20.93
N ASN A 8 1.65 25.25 20.53
CA ASN A 8 1.22 25.47 19.15
C ASN A 8 2.39 25.63 18.16
N SER A 9 3.45 26.36 18.56
CA SER A 9 4.64 26.52 17.71
C SER A 9 5.40 25.20 17.51
N ARG A 10 5.56 24.41 18.57
CA ARG A 10 6.16 23.07 18.50
C ARG A 10 5.34 22.11 17.63
N PHE A 11 4.00 22.14 17.73
CA PHE A 11 3.13 21.31 16.91
C PHE A 11 3.19 21.67 15.42
N LYS A 12 3.26 22.98 15.10
CA LYS A 12 3.45 23.48 13.73
C LYS A 12 4.80 23.04 13.15
N LEU A 13 5.88 23.12 13.93
CA LEU A 13 7.21 22.65 13.54
C LEU A 13 7.23 21.14 13.25
N ILE A 14 6.60 20.32 14.12
CA ILE A 14 6.51 18.86 13.91
C ILE A 14 5.71 18.54 12.64
N LYS A 15 4.59 19.22 12.40
CA LYS A 15 3.80 19.05 11.16
C LYS A 15 4.62 19.41 9.92
N ASN A 16 5.34 20.53 9.94
CA ASN A 16 6.20 20.96 8.83
C ASN A 16 7.34 19.96 8.58
N LYS A 17 8.00 19.48 9.65
CA LYS A 17 9.04 18.45 9.55
C LYS A 17 8.52 17.16 8.93
N LYS A 18 7.35 16.68 9.39
CA LYS A 18 6.70 15.48 8.81
C LYS A 18 6.32 15.69 7.34
N LYS A 19 5.80 16.87 6.98
CA LYS A 19 5.47 17.23 5.59
C LYS A 19 6.72 17.23 4.70
N ASN A 20 7.84 17.78 5.19
CA ASN A 20 9.10 17.79 4.46
C ASN A 20 9.67 16.37 4.28
N ILE A 21 9.64 15.52 5.31
CA ILE A 21 10.05 14.11 5.20
C ILE A 21 9.19 13.38 4.17
N SER A 22 7.88 13.58 4.22
CA SER A 22 6.95 12.98 3.25
C SER A 22 7.23 13.46 1.83
N LYS A 23 7.53 14.75 1.64
CA LYS A 23 7.87 15.32 0.33
C LYS A 23 9.18 14.72 -0.21
N ASN A 24 10.22 14.68 0.62
CA ASN A 24 11.51 14.10 0.22
C ASN A 24 11.37 12.63 -0.18
N LYS A 25 10.62 11.84 0.60
CA LYS A 25 10.34 10.43 0.26
C LYS A 25 9.53 10.28 -1.01
N PHE A 26 8.57 11.17 -1.26
CA PHE A 26 7.81 11.14 -2.51
C PHE A 26 8.72 11.39 -3.72
N GLU A 27 9.59 12.40 -3.67
CA GLU A 27 10.53 12.67 -4.77
C GLU A 27 11.55 11.53 -4.96
N GLU A 28 12.01 10.92 -3.86
CA GLU A 28 12.86 9.71 -3.90
C GLU A 28 12.16 8.57 -4.66
N TYR A 29 10.93 8.21 -4.29
CA TYR A 29 10.19 7.14 -4.97
C TYR A 29 9.74 7.51 -6.38
N LYS A 30 9.43 8.78 -6.64
CA LYS A 30 9.15 9.27 -7.98
C LYS A 30 10.37 9.09 -8.88
N SER A 31 11.57 9.34 -8.36
CA SER A 31 12.82 9.08 -9.08
C SER A 31 13.05 7.58 -9.29
N GLU A 32 12.90 6.77 -8.23
CA GLU A 32 13.05 5.31 -8.30
C GLU A 32 12.10 4.65 -9.32
N PHE A 33 10.83 5.06 -9.31
CA PHE A 33 9.77 4.51 -10.16
C PHE A 33 9.41 5.43 -11.32
N LYS A 34 10.38 6.19 -11.84
CA LYS A 34 10.14 7.23 -12.86
C LYS A 34 9.33 6.73 -14.05
N ASN A 35 9.70 5.59 -14.62
CA ASN A 35 9.01 5.04 -15.79
C ASN A 35 7.53 4.74 -15.50
N PHE A 36 7.25 4.09 -14.37
CA PHE A 36 5.88 3.81 -13.96
C PHE A 36 5.12 5.11 -13.66
N TYR A 37 5.76 6.07 -12.98
CA TYR A 37 5.14 7.35 -12.66
C TYR A 37 4.77 8.13 -13.93
N ASP A 38 5.67 8.20 -14.90
CA ASP A 38 5.44 8.91 -16.15
C ASP A 38 4.33 8.23 -16.99
N GLU A 39 4.35 6.90 -17.09
CA GLU A 39 3.29 6.13 -17.76
C GLU A 39 1.94 6.34 -17.08
N ALA A 40 1.89 6.29 -15.75
CA ALA A 40 0.67 6.51 -14.98
C ALA A 40 0.09 7.90 -15.20
N ASN A 41 0.92 8.94 -15.21
CA ASN A 41 0.45 10.30 -15.50
C ASN A 41 -0.01 10.45 -16.96
N SER A 42 0.66 9.81 -17.92
CA SER A 42 0.22 9.78 -19.31
C SER A 42 -1.17 9.12 -19.46
N LYS A 43 -1.42 8.00 -18.77
CA LYS A 43 -2.74 7.37 -18.75
C LYS A 43 -3.81 8.23 -18.08
N LEU A 44 -3.49 8.92 -16.99
CA LEU A 44 -4.44 9.86 -16.37
C LEU A 44 -4.87 10.93 -17.38
N GLN A 45 -3.95 11.48 -18.17
CA GLN A 45 -4.29 12.41 -19.24
C GLN A 45 -5.13 11.76 -20.33
N GLN A 46 -4.75 10.56 -20.79
CA GLN A 46 -5.49 9.81 -21.81
C GLN A 46 -6.96 9.58 -21.43
N PHE A 47 -7.24 9.37 -20.15
CA PHE A 47 -8.59 9.10 -19.64
C PHE A 47 -9.29 10.34 -19.05
N ASN A 48 -8.80 11.55 -19.32
CA ASN A 48 -9.37 12.83 -18.84
C ASN A 48 -9.46 12.94 -17.31
N LEU A 49 -8.47 12.39 -16.60
CA LEU A 49 -8.31 12.45 -15.14
C LEU A 49 -7.22 13.46 -14.74
N ASN A 50 -7.19 14.63 -15.38
CA ASN A 50 -6.11 15.62 -15.25
C ASN A 50 -5.97 16.22 -13.84
N ASP A 51 -7.04 16.17 -13.04
CA ASP A 51 -7.07 16.62 -11.65
C ASP A 51 -6.78 15.50 -10.64
N TRP A 52 -6.48 14.29 -11.14
CA TRP A 52 -5.98 13.18 -10.35
C TRP A 52 -4.45 13.18 -10.30
N LYS A 53 -3.89 12.52 -9.27
CA LYS A 53 -2.45 12.38 -9.13
C LYS A 53 -2.05 10.99 -8.65
N VAL A 54 -0.83 10.61 -9.02
CA VAL A 54 -0.18 9.35 -8.60
C VAL A 54 0.63 9.58 -7.33
N THR A 55 0.50 8.67 -6.37
CA THR A 55 1.20 8.70 -5.08
C THR A 55 1.74 7.33 -4.71
N PHE A 56 2.65 7.29 -3.74
CA PHE A 56 3.27 6.06 -3.26
C PHE A 56 2.99 5.84 -1.77
N ASP A 57 2.87 4.59 -1.37
CA ASP A 57 2.74 4.21 0.03
C ASP A 57 3.48 2.91 0.40
N TYR A 58 3.32 2.51 1.66
CA TYR A 58 4.01 1.36 2.25
C TYR A 58 3.05 0.18 2.50
N ALA A 59 1.96 0.07 1.74
CA ALA A 59 1.01 -1.00 1.95
C ALA A 59 1.64 -2.37 1.64
N LYS A 60 1.58 -3.28 2.60
CA LYS A 60 2.22 -4.60 2.49
C LYS A 60 1.34 -5.66 1.81
N ARG A 61 0.07 -5.33 1.53
CA ARG A 61 -0.94 -6.30 1.08
C ARG A 61 -1.81 -5.85 -0.10
N ARG A 62 -1.94 -4.55 -0.34
CA ARG A 62 -2.65 -4.03 -1.51
C ARG A 62 -1.65 -3.42 -2.47
N ALA A 63 -1.82 -3.71 -3.75
CA ALA A 63 -0.96 -3.22 -4.81
C ALA A 63 -1.23 -1.73 -5.11
N GLY A 64 -2.50 -1.40 -5.33
CA GLY A 64 -3.00 -0.05 -5.59
C GLY A 64 -4.15 0.35 -4.65
N ALA A 65 -4.56 1.61 -4.76
CA ALA A 65 -5.80 2.14 -4.18
C ALA A 65 -6.24 3.42 -4.89
N CYS A 66 -7.51 3.48 -5.27
CA CYS A 66 -8.19 4.69 -5.68
C CYS A 66 -8.77 5.42 -4.45
N ILE A 67 -8.27 6.63 -4.17
CA ILE A 67 -8.71 7.48 -3.07
C ILE A 67 -9.52 8.63 -3.65
N TYR A 68 -10.80 8.37 -3.87
CA TYR A 68 -11.70 9.28 -4.59
C TYR A 68 -11.80 10.67 -3.95
N SER A 69 -11.87 10.76 -2.62
CA SER A 69 -11.98 12.03 -1.89
C SER A 69 -10.79 12.98 -2.09
N LYS A 70 -9.64 12.45 -2.50
CA LYS A 70 -8.42 13.23 -2.76
C LYS A 70 -8.03 13.26 -4.24
N LYS A 71 -8.76 12.53 -5.09
CA LYS A 71 -8.39 12.28 -6.49
C LYS A 71 -6.95 11.73 -6.59
N GLU A 72 -6.65 10.72 -5.78
CA GLU A 72 -5.33 10.10 -5.70
C GLU A 72 -5.40 8.64 -6.11
N LEU A 73 -4.47 8.19 -6.97
CA LEU A 73 -4.14 6.78 -7.12
C LEU A 73 -2.86 6.50 -6.32
N SER A 74 -2.91 5.57 -5.37
CA SER A 74 -1.78 5.26 -4.49
C SER A 74 -1.27 3.84 -4.71
N PHE A 75 0.03 3.70 -4.94
CA PHE A 75 0.66 2.41 -5.22
C PHE A 75 1.69 2.05 -4.15
N SER A 76 1.72 0.77 -3.77
CA SER A 76 2.68 0.27 -2.79
C SER A 76 4.07 0.21 -3.39
N ILE A 77 5.07 0.80 -2.74
CA ILE A 77 6.47 0.68 -3.17
C ILE A 77 6.97 -0.77 -3.12
N TYR A 78 6.40 -1.61 -2.24
CA TYR A 78 6.76 -3.02 -2.18
C TYR A 78 6.20 -3.77 -3.38
N PHE A 79 5.00 -3.42 -3.83
CA PHE A 79 4.43 -3.94 -5.07
C PHE A 79 5.28 -3.48 -6.27
N LEU A 80 5.56 -2.17 -6.38
CA LEU A 80 6.31 -1.64 -7.53
C LEU A 80 7.68 -2.29 -7.73
N ARG A 81 8.40 -2.63 -6.64
CA ARG A 81 9.71 -3.29 -6.71
C ARG A 81 9.68 -4.76 -7.09
N ASN A 82 8.57 -5.45 -6.87
CA ASN A 82 8.51 -6.93 -6.92
C ASN A 82 7.49 -7.45 -7.95
N SER A 83 7.08 -6.61 -8.89
CA SER A 83 6.01 -6.93 -9.86
C SER A 83 6.51 -6.79 -11.29
N SER A 84 5.93 -7.57 -12.20
CA SER A 84 6.20 -7.45 -13.63
C SER A 84 5.56 -6.19 -14.21
N SER A 85 6.04 -5.70 -15.36
CA SER A 85 5.40 -4.58 -16.08
C SER A 85 3.93 -4.85 -16.38
N PHE A 86 3.57 -6.11 -16.66
CA PHE A 86 2.18 -6.54 -16.84
C PHE A 86 1.35 -6.31 -15.57
N ASP A 87 1.81 -6.77 -14.41
CA ASP A 87 1.11 -6.58 -13.14
C ASP A 87 0.96 -5.10 -12.78
N LEU A 88 2.00 -4.30 -13.05
CA LEU A 88 1.99 -2.86 -12.83
C LEU A 88 0.93 -2.17 -13.69
N ASN A 89 0.90 -2.45 -14.99
CA ASN A 89 -0.07 -1.86 -15.92
C ASN A 89 -1.51 -2.34 -15.61
N ASP A 90 -1.70 -3.63 -15.30
CA ASP A 90 -3.02 -4.15 -14.95
C ASP A 90 -3.56 -3.51 -13.67
N THR A 91 -2.72 -3.33 -12.66
CA THR A 91 -3.09 -2.64 -11.40
C THR A 91 -3.36 -1.16 -11.65
N LEU A 92 -2.58 -0.49 -12.49
CA LEU A 92 -2.81 0.91 -12.84
C LEU A 92 -4.17 1.10 -13.53
N LEU A 93 -4.50 0.26 -14.51
CA LEU A 93 -5.80 0.28 -15.18
C LEU A 93 -6.93 -0.11 -14.23
N HIS A 94 -6.69 -1.01 -13.27
CA HIS A 94 -7.65 -1.32 -12.21
C HIS A 94 -8.01 -0.06 -11.42
N GLU A 95 -7.02 0.70 -10.94
CA GLU A 95 -7.30 1.90 -10.14
C GLU A 95 -7.88 3.05 -10.98
N ILE A 96 -7.46 3.21 -12.24
CA ILE A 96 -8.07 4.15 -13.18
C ILE A 96 -9.54 3.80 -13.44
N SER A 97 -9.87 2.52 -13.59
CA SER A 97 -11.26 2.12 -13.81
C SER A 97 -12.16 2.51 -12.65
N HIS A 98 -11.69 2.37 -11.39
CA HIS A 98 -12.40 2.88 -10.20
C HIS A 98 -12.59 4.40 -10.25
N ALA A 99 -11.56 5.15 -10.63
CA ALA A 99 -11.65 6.60 -10.78
C ALA A 99 -12.72 7.01 -11.81
N LEU A 100 -12.82 6.26 -12.92
CA LEU A 100 -13.77 6.52 -14.01
C LEU A 100 -15.22 6.17 -13.67
N VAL A 101 -15.47 5.09 -12.91
CA VAL A 101 -16.84 4.66 -12.59
C VAL A 101 -17.41 5.28 -11.31
N GLY A 102 -16.54 5.83 -10.46
CA GLY A 102 -16.94 6.48 -9.22
C GLY A 102 -17.00 5.54 -8.00
N PRO A 103 -17.05 6.10 -6.79
CA PRO A 103 -16.80 5.37 -5.54
C PRO A 103 -17.92 4.39 -5.15
N ASN A 104 -19.11 4.54 -5.73
CA ASN A 104 -20.25 3.66 -5.49
C ASN A 104 -20.22 2.40 -6.35
N GLN A 105 -19.30 2.34 -7.31
CA GLN A 105 -19.11 1.23 -8.22
C GLN A 105 -17.86 0.48 -7.78
N GLY A 106 -17.99 -0.35 -6.72
CA GLY A 106 -16.95 -1.32 -6.35
C GLY A 106 -16.68 -2.32 -7.47
N HIS A 107 -16.22 -3.54 -7.19
CA HIS A 107 -15.92 -4.52 -8.25
C HIS A 107 -17.16 -5.16 -8.95
N ASN A 108 -18.24 -4.40 -9.12
CA ASN A 108 -19.47 -4.83 -9.77
C ASN A 108 -19.37 -4.87 -11.30
N ASN A 109 -20.48 -5.16 -11.97
CA ASN A 109 -20.52 -5.28 -13.44
C ASN A 109 -20.20 -3.97 -14.17
N ILE A 110 -20.53 -2.80 -13.60
CA ILE A 110 -20.22 -1.50 -14.20
C ILE A 110 -18.70 -1.28 -14.20
N TRP A 111 -18.07 -1.50 -13.04
CA TRP A 111 -16.62 -1.46 -12.92
C TRP A 111 -15.94 -2.46 -13.83
N LYS A 112 -16.37 -3.74 -13.82
CA LYS A 112 -15.75 -4.80 -14.61
C LYS A 112 -15.83 -4.51 -16.11
N LYS A 113 -16.97 -4.02 -16.61
CA LYS A 113 -17.12 -3.59 -18.00
C LYS A 113 -16.14 -2.46 -18.33
N LYS A 114 -16.01 -1.46 -17.45
CA LYS A 114 -15.05 -0.36 -17.64
C LYS A 114 -13.61 -0.87 -17.64
N ALA A 115 -13.23 -1.68 -16.66
CA ALA A 115 -11.89 -2.25 -16.53
C ALA A 115 -11.49 -3.02 -17.82
N LEU A 116 -12.34 -3.93 -18.30
CA LEU A 116 -12.11 -4.66 -19.54
C LEU A 116 -12.00 -3.73 -20.75
N SER A 117 -12.86 -2.70 -20.85
CA SER A 117 -12.85 -1.77 -21.98
C SER A 117 -11.58 -0.93 -22.10
N ILE A 118 -10.83 -0.75 -21.01
CA ILE A 118 -9.57 0.00 -20.99
C ILE A 118 -8.32 -0.90 -20.96
N GLY A 119 -8.50 -2.22 -21.13
CA GLY A 119 -7.42 -3.20 -21.19
C GLY A 119 -6.97 -3.80 -19.86
N CYS A 120 -7.70 -3.56 -18.76
CA CYS A 120 -7.49 -4.30 -17.51
C CYS A 120 -8.09 -5.71 -17.63
N THR A 121 -7.50 -6.69 -16.97
CA THR A 121 -7.99 -8.08 -16.91
C THR A 121 -9.32 -8.21 -16.14
N GLY A 122 -9.67 -7.22 -15.32
CA GLY A 122 -10.84 -7.26 -14.45
C GLY A 122 -10.70 -8.24 -13.28
N LYS A 123 -9.49 -8.75 -13.01
CA LYS A 123 -9.21 -9.55 -11.81
C LYS A 123 -9.22 -8.65 -10.57
N VAL A 124 -9.94 -9.08 -9.54
CA VAL A 124 -10.09 -8.35 -8.28
C VAL A 124 -8.94 -8.64 -7.32
N TYR A 125 -8.44 -9.87 -7.33
CA TYR A 125 -7.37 -10.33 -6.46
C TYR A 125 -6.11 -10.60 -7.28
N HIS A 126 -4.99 -10.02 -6.87
CA HIS A 126 -3.68 -10.48 -7.31
C HIS A 126 -3.26 -11.69 -6.45
N SER A 127 -2.62 -12.68 -7.07
CA SER A 127 -1.97 -13.79 -6.36
C SER A 127 -0.55 -13.44 -5.90
N LEU A 128 -0.03 -12.30 -6.33
CA LEU A 128 1.35 -11.89 -6.07
C LEU A 128 1.58 -11.61 -4.59
N ASN A 129 2.57 -12.27 -4.00
CA ASN A 129 3.06 -11.96 -2.67
C ASN A 129 4.32 -11.09 -2.78
N PHE A 130 4.17 -9.78 -2.69
CA PHE A 130 5.25 -8.80 -2.89
C PHE A 130 5.86 -8.28 -1.58
N SER A 131 5.42 -8.78 -0.41
CA SER A 131 6.07 -8.43 0.85
C SER A 131 5.95 -9.53 1.89
N ASN A 132 7.00 -9.75 2.68
CA ASN A 132 6.98 -10.82 3.67
C ASN A 132 6.49 -10.33 5.05
N PRO A 133 5.57 -11.06 5.70
CA PRO A 133 5.20 -10.78 7.09
C PRO A 133 6.40 -10.97 8.01
N GLY A 134 6.73 -10.01 8.87
CA GLY A 134 7.88 -10.09 9.78
C GLY A 134 7.65 -10.94 11.04
N TRP A 135 6.42 -11.42 11.25
CA TRP A 135 6.03 -12.13 12.47
C TRP A 135 5.21 -13.38 12.14
N ILE A 136 5.32 -14.34 13.04
CA ILE A 136 4.45 -15.50 13.13
C ILE A 136 3.74 -15.41 14.47
N LYS A 137 2.41 -15.43 14.47
CA LYS A 137 1.60 -15.60 15.68
C LYS A 137 1.18 -17.05 15.82
N TYR A 138 1.17 -17.58 17.03
CA TYR A 138 0.83 -18.97 17.30
C TYR A 138 0.12 -19.10 18.65
N CYS A 139 -0.71 -20.11 18.78
CA CYS A 139 -1.29 -20.48 20.07
C CYS A 139 -0.20 -21.09 20.97
N SER A 140 -0.12 -20.71 22.25
CA SER A 140 0.86 -21.30 23.19
C SER A 140 0.69 -22.80 23.40
N ASN A 141 -0.52 -23.34 23.20
CA ASN A 141 -0.81 -24.77 23.18
C ASN A 141 -0.77 -25.38 21.75
N PHE A 142 -0.18 -24.68 20.79
CA PHE A 142 0.09 -25.17 19.43
C PHE A 142 -1.12 -25.61 18.59
N CYS A 143 -2.33 -25.15 18.90
CA CYS A 143 -3.50 -25.45 18.07
C CYS A 143 -3.38 -24.91 16.63
N TRP A 144 -2.60 -23.86 16.41
CA TRP A 144 -2.38 -23.23 15.10
C TRP A 144 -1.20 -22.26 15.11
N GLU A 145 -0.74 -21.94 13.90
CA GLU A 145 0.28 -20.93 13.60
C GLU A 145 -0.11 -20.13 12.35
N GLN A 146 0.17 -18.82 12.33
CA GLN A 146 -0.14 -17.95 11.19
C GLN A 146 0.86 -16.79 11.05
N LYS A 147 1.34 -16.54 9.83
CA LYS A 147 2.14 -15.35 9.49
C LYS A 147 1.31 -14.05 9.58
N CYS A 148 1.90 -12.97 10.09
CA CYS A 148 1.24 -11.66 10.21
C CYS A 148 2.21 -10.47 10.14
N TYR A 149 1.71 -9.32 9.64
CA TYR A 149 2.52 -8.10 9.51
C TYR A 149 2.57 -7.24 10.77
N ARG A 150 1.55 -7.38 11.65
CA ARG A 150 1.41 -6.55 12.85
C ARG A 150 1.10 -7.44 14.05
N ARG A 151 1.74 -7.12 15.17
CA ARG A 151 1.42 -7.71 16.47
C ARG A 151 0.18 -7.03 17.03
N LYS A 152 -0.66 -7.81 17.70
CA LYS A 152 -1.76 -7.36 18.55
C LYS A 152 -1.60 -8.00 19.91
N GLN A 153 -1.90 -7.24 20.95
CA GLN A 153 -1.88 -7.72 22.33
C GLN A 153 -3.19 -8.43 22.66
N ASN A 154 -3.17 -9.24 23.73
CA ASN A 154 -4.35 -9.85 24.35
C ASN A 154 -5.19 -10.69 23.39
N LEU A 155 -4.54 -11.37 22.44
CA LEU A 155 -5.20 -12.35 21.59
C LEU A 155 -5.27 -13.69 22.32
N ILE A 156 -6.44 -14.32 22.26
CA ILE A 156 -6.68 -15.67 22.79
C ILE A 156 -7.00 -16.65 21.66
N CYS A 157 -6.61 -17.90 21.85
CA CYS A 157 -6.92 -18.98 20.94
C CYS A 157 -8.42 -19.28 20.97
N LYS A 158 -9.06 -19.32 19.79
CA LYS A 158 -10.49 -19.66 19.70
C LYS A 158 -10.78 -21.13 20.05
N ILE A 159 -9.77 -22.00 19.96
CA ILE A 159 -9.91 -23.46 20.18
C ILE A 159 -9.72 -23.78 21.67
N CYS A 160 -8.56 -23.45 22.24
CA CYS A 160 -8.20 -23.85 23.61
C CYS A 160 -8.18 -22.70 24.62
N ARG A 161 -8.53 -21.48 24.22
CA ARG A 161 -8.55 -20.26 25.04
C ARG A 161 -7.20 -19.78 25.59
N SER A 162 -6.11 -20.53 25.38
CA SER A 162 -4.76 -20.09 25.75
C SER A 162 -4.30 -18.86 24.98
N GLU A 163 -3.29 -18.18 25.51
CA GLU A 163 -2.71 -16.99 24.91
C GLU A 163 -2.14 -17.23 23.51
N VAL A 164 -2.06 -16.15 22.73
CA VAL A 164 -1.41 -16.12 21.42
C VAL A 164 -0.07 -15.40 21.54
N LEU A 165 0.99 -16.15 21.27
CA LEU A 165 2.37 -15.68 21.30
C LEU A 165 2.87 -15.33 19.89
N TYR A 166 4.05 -14.72 19.82
CA TYR A 166 4.68 -14.28 18.58
C TYR A 166 6.14 -14.71 18.53
N LYS A 167 6.59 -15.13 17.35
CA LYS A 167 8.01 -15.29 17.02
C LYS A 167 8.35 -14.52 15.74
N LYS A 168 9.62 -14.20 15.54
CA LYS A 168 10.10 -13.57 14.31
C LYS A 168 9.93 -14.53 13.14
N ASN A 169 9.46 -14.01 12.01
CA ASN A 169 9.47 -14.74 10.75
C ASN A 169 10.81 -14.49 10.05
N TYR A 170 11.80 -15.33 10.32
CA TYR A 170 13.06 -15.30 9.60
C TYR A 170 12.83 -15.92 8.22
N VAL A 171 12.67 -15.07 7.20
CA VAL A 171 12.69 -15.56 5.82
C VAL A 171 14.14 -15.87 5.50
N SER A 172 14.46 -17.12 5.18
CA SER A 172 15.79 -17.51 4.73
C SER A 172 16.18 -16.65 3.52
N SER A 173 17.32 -16.00 3.63
CA SER A 173 17.88 -15.11 2.62
C SER A 173 18.32 -15.92 1.40
N ASN A 174 17.40 -16.24 0.50
CA ASN A 174 17.68 -16.69 -0.87
C ASN A 174 16.68 -16.06 -1.84
N SER A 175 16.68 -14.73 -1.90
CA SER A 175 16.34 -13.94 -3.10
C SER A 175 16.51 -12.45 -2.76
N THR A 176 17.53 -11.84 -3.36
CA THR A 176 17.85 -10.40 -3.45
C THR A 176 18.13 -9.62 -2.15
N ASN A 177 19.43 -9.35 -1.96
CA ASN A 177 19.98 -8.41 -0.98
C ASN A 177 19.43 -7.00 -1.19
N VAL A 178 18.50 -6.57 -0.34
CA VAL A 178 18.34 -5.15 0.01
C VAL A 178 18.21 -5.06 1.53
N PRO A 179 19.14 -4.39 2.24
CA PRO A 179 19.05 -4.25 3.68
C PRO A 179 17.82 -3.41 4.08
N ASP A 180 16.93 -4.02 4.86
CA ASP A 180 15.75 -3.38 5.46
C ASP A 180 16.20 -2.39 6.56
N LYS A 181 16.47 -1.14 6.16
CA LYS A 181 16.66 0.00 7.08
C LYS A 181 15.32 0.61 7.49
N SER A 182 14.41 -0.19 8.04
CA SER A 182 13.21 0.33 8.72
C SER A 182 13.10 -0.14 10.17
N LEU A 183 14.07 0.28 10.99
CA LEU A 183 13.88 0.44 12.42
C LEU A 183 13.38 1.88 12.69
N GLY A 184 12.14 1.96 13.17
CA GLY A 184 11.45 3.16 13.61
C GLY A 184 10.09 2.80 14.18
#